data_AF-A0A084JMC8-F1
#
_entry.id   AF-A0A084JMC8-F1
#
_cell.length_a   1.000
_cell.length_b   1.000
_cell.length_c   1.000
_cell.angle_alpha   90.00
_cell.angle_beta   90.00
_cell.angle_gamma   90.00
#
_symmetry.space_group_name_H-M   'P 1'
#
loop_
_entity.id
_entity.type
_entity.pdbx_description
1 polymer ?
#
loop_
_entity_poly.entity_id
_entity_poly.type
_entity_poly.pdbx_seq_one_letter_code
_entity_poly.pdbx_strand_id
1 'polypeptide(L)'
;MKFTVTEALVSYIKEKRKEQNINVTTFAQKIGKSKSYITKFDNCEFKTLTVEAFNEIFEAISETKEQSIELMDEYFLSLIKNKYVDKNIDLMVDVSNYSNIVKEIKVRENLIKKFNKMLESKNLSIHDIVEFANSNDPVKTYSNFDSVEYNEYVAPPLSASGEGSEQKVYIKINLDEDFVSSILTGNIDTCNYFTLLAITNAYYRIELLKSETLNIKENADKIAGLSARNLLFNFHIYSLEDYYKIQTSNDNIKELSVDLSNVSHSIQGTLGGYMNLIAKIYYQNPFYIEDKVLGFRENLEADAPFCIAAMDLPFYKVKKFSTDNKKKLLKEITAIIDRYADDEEYQEQIDLI
;
A
#
# COMPACT_ATOMS: atom_id res chain seq x y z
N MET A 1 -11.72 -15.45 -8.60
CA MET A 1 -10.79 -15.23 -7.48
C MET A 1 -11.27 -15.83 -6.18
N LYS A 2 -10.36 -16.49 -5.46
CA LYS A 2 -10.58 -17.08 -4.14
C LYS A 2 -9.36 -16.86 -3.24
N PHE A 3 -9.56 -16.82 -1.94
CA PHE A 3 -8.50 -16.73 -0.92
C PHE A 3 -8.39 -18.00 -0.11
N THR A 4 -7.18 -18.39 0.27
CA THR A 4 -6.91 -19.57 1.09
C THR A 4 -7.33 -19.33 2.54
N VAL A 5 -8.06 -20.30 3.12
CA VAL A 5 -8.39 -20.27 4.55
C VAL A 5 -7.25 -20.94 5.31
N THR A 6 -6.55 -20.16 6.13
CA THR A 6 -5.45 -20.63 6.97
C THR A 6 -5.77 -20.50 8.45
N GLU A 7 -5.06 -21.24 9.28
CA GLU A 7 -5.14 -21.08 10.75
C GLU A 7 -4.79 -19.64 11.17
N ALA A 8 -3.87 -18.98 10.44
CA ALA A 8 -3.52 -17.58 10.66
C ALA A 8 -4.71 -16.65 10.39
N LEU A 9 -5.42 -16.82 9.27
CA LEU A 9 -6.64 -16.06 8.97
C LEU A 9 -7.70 -16.28 10.05
N VAL A 10 -7.98 -17.54 10.38
CA VAL A 10 -9.02 -17.89 11.34
C VAL A 10 -8.70 -17.34 12.74
N SER A 11 -7.43 -17.42 13.16
CA SER A 11 -6.99 -16.87 14.44
C SER A 11 -7.12 -15.35 14.47
N TYR A 12 -6.70 -14.66 13.41
CA TYR A 12 -6.83 -13.21 13.27
C TYR A 12 -8.30 -12.78 13.36
N ILE A 13 -9.21 -13.43 12.61
CA ILE A 13 -10.64 -13.12 12.66
C ILE A 13 -11.24 -13.39 14.04
N LYS A 14 -10.84 -14.47 14.73
CA LYS A 14 -11.31 -14.75 16.09
C LYS A 14 -10.85 -13.71 17.11
N GLU A 15 -9.59 -13.27 16.99
CA GLU A 15 -9.00 -12.23 17.83
C GLU A 15 -9.74 -10.91 17.65
N LYS A 16 -9.87 -10.43 16.40
CA LYS A 16 -10.61 -9.19 16.09
C LYS A 16 -12.08 -9.26 16.50
N ARG A 17 -12.75 -10.40 16.32
CA ARG A 17 -14.11 -10.59 16.85
C ARG A 17 -14.19 -10.46 18.36
N LYS A 18 -13.18 -10.93 19.09
CA LYS A 18 -13.14 -10.85 20.55
C LYS A 18 -12.90 -9.42 21.01
N GLU A 19 -11.95 -8.71 20.39
CA GLU A 19 -11.69 -7.28 20.63
C GLU A 19 -12.98 -6.45 20.45
N GLN A 20 -13.72 -6.72 19.38
CA GLN A 20 -14.97 -6.01 19.04
C GLN A 20 -16.22 -6.59 19.75
N ASN A 21 -16.06 -7.51 20.72
CA ASN A 21 -17.16 -8.16 21.46
C ASN A 21 -18.22 -8.86 20.58
N ILE A 22 -17.84 -9.35 19.40
CA ILE A 22 -18.72 -10.00 18.42
C ILE A 22 -18.76 -11.52 18.65
N ASN A 23 -19.81 -11.97 19.34
CA ASN A 23 -20.06 -13.39 19.55
C ASN A 23 -20.41 -14.13 18.23
N VAL A 24 -20.28 -15.47 18.24
CA VAL A 24 -20.52 -16.33 17.06
C VAL A 24 -21.92 -16.16 16.45
N THR A 25 -22.94 -15.91 17.27
CA THR A 25 -24.32 -15.75 16.79
C THR A 25 -24.47 -14.45 16.01
N THR A 26 -23.99 -13.35 16.58
CA THR A 26 -24.00 -12.04 15.94
C THR A 26 -23.16 -12.04 14.67
N PHE A 27 -21.97 -12.67 14.72
CA PHE A 27 -21.10 -12.80 13.55
C PHE A 27 -21.79 -13.56 12.40
N ALA A 28 -22.40 -14.72 12.69
CA ALA A 28 -23.15 -15.50 11.72
C ALA A 28 -24.29 -14.70 11.07
N GLN A 29 -25.01 -13.91 11.88
CA GLN A 29 -26.08 -13.04 11.40
C GLN A 29 -25.55 -11.93 10.48
N LYS A 30 -24.47 -11.24 10.88
CA LYS A 30 -23.86 -10.17 10.07
C LYS A 30 -23.41 -10.66 8.69
N ILE A 31 -22.80 -11.85 8.60
CA ILE A 31 -22.39 -12.43 7.31
C ILE A 31 -23.52 -13.16 6.56
N GLY A 32 -24.74 -13.20 7.12
CA GLY A 32 -25.87 -13.91 6.51
C GLY A 32 -25.69 -15.43 6.39
N LYS A 33 -24.93 -16.08 7.28
CA LYS A 33 -24.70 -17.54 7.28
C LYS A 33 -25.19 -18.20 8.57
N SER A 34 -25.14 -19.54 8.62
CA SER A 34 -25.51 -20.30 9.81
C SER A 34 -24.38 -20.39 10.83
N LYS A 35 -24.69 -20.63 12.11
CA LYS A 35 -23.67 -20.89 13.14
C LYS A 35 -22.77 -22.08 12.77
N SER A 36 -23.32 -23.11 12.11
CA SER A 36 -22.55 -24.25 11.64
C SER A 36 -21.51 -23.85 10.60
N TYR A 37 -21.82 -22.90 9.70
CA TYR A 37 -20.83 -22.34 8.78
C TYR A 37 -19.68 -21.68 9.54
N ILE A 38 -19.98 -20.87 10.56
CA ILE A 38 -18.94 -20.24 11.41
C ILE A 38 -18.08 -21.30 12.09
N THR A 39 -18.68 -22.36 12.66
CA THR A 39 -17.91 -23.45 13.28
C THR A 39 -16.95 -24.10 12.30
N LYS A 40 -17.39 -24.35 11.05
CA LYS A 40 -16.52 -24.92 10.01
C LYS A 40 -15.37 -23.96 9.63
N PHE A 41 -15.65 -22.66 9.54
CA PHE A 41 -14.62 -21.65 9.33
C PHE A 41 -13.62 -21.62 10.50
N ASP A 42 -14.13 -21.54 11.73
CA ASP A 42 -13.36 -21.51 12.96
C ASP A 42 -12.48 -22.76 13.16
N ASN A 43 -12.80 -23.88 12.50
CA ASN A 43 -12.05 -25.14 12.51
C ASN A 43 -11.18 -25.35 11.25
N CYS A 44 -11.05 -24.35 10.37
CA CYS A 44 -10.33 -24.47 9.09
C CYS A 44 -10.84 -25.62 8.19
N GLU A 45 -12.13 -25.97 8.26
CA GLU A 45 -12.70 -27.03 7.41
C GLU A 45 -12.91 -26.56 5.96
N PHE A 46 -12.94 -25.24 5.74
CA PHE A 46 -12.89 -24.65 4.40
C PHE A 46 -11.45 -24.56 3.92
N LYS A 47 -11.21 -24.88 2.65
CA LYS A 47 -9.90 -24.64 2.02
C LYS A 47 -9.78 -23.21 1.48
N THR A 48 -10.88 -22.65 0.96
CA THR A 48 -10.88 -21.34 0.31
C THR A 48 -12.19 -20.60 0.53
N LEU A 49 -12.15 -19.27 0.39
CA LEU A 49 -13.28 -18.35 0.37
C LEU A 49 -13.33 -17.62 -0.98
N THR A 50 -14.51 -17.25 -1.46
CA THR A 50 -14.60 -16.27 -2.56
C THR A 50 -14.24 -14.88 -2.06
N VAL A 51 -13.92 -13.95 -2.96
CA VAL A 51 -13.61 -12.55 -2.57
C VAL A 51 -14.80 -11.91 -1.85
N GLU A 52 -16.03 -12.19 -2.28
CA GLU A 52 -17.24 -11.68 -1.64
C GLU A 52 -17.37 -12.21 -0.21
N ALA A 53 -17.20 -13.53 -0.02
CA ALA A 53 -17.26 -14.13 1.31
C ALA A 53 -16.11 -13.66 2.22
N PHE A 54 -14.94 -13.37 1.65
CA PHE A 54 -13.80 -12.80 2.37
C PHE A 54 -14.13 -11.38 2.84
N ASN A 55 -14.61 -10.52 1.95
CA ASN A 55 -15.04 -9.15 2.28
C ASN A 55 -16.16 -9.15 3.32
N GLU A 56 -17.20 -10.00 3.16
CA GLU A 56 -18.29 -10.16 4.13
C GLU A 56 -17.77 -10.47 5.54
N ILE A 57 -16.73 -11.32 5.65
CA ILE A 57 -16.12 -11.68 6.93
C ILE A 57 -15.44 -10.48 7.58
N PHE A 58 -14.65 -9.70 6.84
CA PHE A 58 -13.97 -8.52 7.37
C PHE A 58 -14.94 -7.39 7.69
N GLU A 59 -15.95 -7.16 6.85
CA GLU A 59 -17.01 -6.17 7.11
C GLU A 59 -17.81 -6.53 8.37
N ALA A 60 -18.08 -7.81 8.60
CA ALA A 60 -18.82 -8.24 9.78
C ALA A 60 -18.06 -8.03 11.11
N ILE A 61 -16.73 -7.98 11.07
CA ILE A 61 -15.89 -7.68 12.24
C ILE A 61 -15.51 -6.21 12.35
N SER A 62 -16.02 -5.37 11.46
CA SER A 62 -15.75 -3.93 11.41
C SER A 62 -17.02 -3.13 11.71
N GLU A 63 -16.82 -1.87 12.09
CA GLU A 63 -17.88 -0.87 12.23
C GLU A 63 -18.09 -0.06 10.95
N THR A 64 -17.00 0.16 10.21
CA THR A 64 -16.99 0.93 8.97
C THR A 64 -16.30 0.17 7.83
N LYS A 65 -16.52 0.63 6.60
CA LYS A 65 -15.84 0.08 5.41
C LYS A 65 -14.34 0.35 5.48
N GLU A 66 -13.96 1.54 5.96
CA GLU A 66 -12.58 1.96 6.14
C GLU A 66 -11.85 1.02 7.11
N GLN A 67 -12.43 0.76 8.27
CA GLN A 67 -11.87 -0.18 9.25
C GLN A 67 -11.76 -1.60 8.66
N SER A 68 -12.74 -2.04 7.87
CA SER A 68 -12.66 -3.34 7.18
C SER A 68 -11.46 -3.43 6.24
N ILE A 69 -11.14 -2.35 5.51
CA ILE A 69 -9.97 -2.30 4.64
C ILE A 69 -8.69 -2.30 5.46
N GLU A 70 -8.65 -1.56 6.57
CA GLU A 70 -7.50 -1.50 7.47
C GLU A 70 -7.19 -2.88 8.08
N LEU A 71 -8.21 -3.62 8.53
CA LEU A 71 -8.04 -4.98 9.06
C LEU A 71 -7.56 -5.96 7.97
N MET A 72 -8.07 -5.85 6.74
CA MET A 72 -7.57 -6.67 5.63
C MET A 72 -6.10 -6.33 5.32
N ASP A 73 -5.75 -5.05 5.27
CA ASP A 73 -4.37 -4.59 5.08
C ASP A 73 -3.45 -5.10 6.19
N GLU A 74 -3.85 -4.99 7.46
CA GLU A 74 -3.12 -5.49 8.62
C GLU A 74 -2.87 -7.00 8.49
N TYR A 75 -3.90 -7.77 8.16
CA TYR A 75 -3.78 -9.22 7.99
C TYR A 75 -2.75 -9.56 6.90
N PHE A 76 -2.88 -9.01 5.70
CA PHE A 76 -1.96 -9.32 4.60
C PHE A 76 -0.53 -8.79 4.86
N LEU A 77 -0.39 -7.62 5.50
CA LEU A 77 0.93 -7.12 5.94
C LEU A 77 1.57 -8.05 6.96
N SER A 78 0.80 -8.65 7.87
CA SER A 78 1.31 -9.64 8.83
C SER A 78 1.86 -10.89 8.13
N LEU A 79 1.24 -11.32 7.02
CA LEU A 79 1.71 -12.46 6.22
C LEU A 79 3.05 -12.15 5.54
N ILE A 80 3.18 -10.94 4.98
CA ILE A 80 4.42 -10.45 4.38
C ILE A 80 5.52 -10.36 5.44
N LYS A 81 5.22 -9.75 6.60
CA LYS A 81 6.18 -9.55 7.70
C LYS A 81 6.75 -10.86 8.24
N ASN A 82 5.90 -11.84 8.45
CA ASN A 82 6.28 -13.13 9.00
C ASN A 82 6.88 -14.10 7.95
N LYS A 83 7.10 -13.63 6.71
CA LYS A 83 7.64 -14.42 5.60
C LYS A 83 6.86 -15.72 5.34
N TYR A 84 5.56 -15.71 5.62
CA TYR A 84 4.69 -16.84 5.26
C TYR A 84 4.62 -16.98 3.74
N VAL A 85 4.64 -15.84 3.05
CA VAL A 85 4.67 -15.72 1.59
C VAL A 85 5.87 -16.44 0.98
N ASP A 86 7.08 -16.23 1.52
CA ASP A 86 8.33 -16.82 1.01
C ASP A 86 8.32 -18.37 1.07
N LYS A 87 7.44 -18.94 1.90
CA LYS A 87 7.36 -20.39 2.15
C LYS A 87 6.12 -21.04 1.55
N ASN A 88 5.15 -20.26 1.08
CA ASN A 88 3.87 -20.77 0.61
C ASN A 88 3.37 -19.97 -0.60
N ILE A 89 3.35 -20.63 -1.75
CA ILE A 89 2.93 -20.07 -3.03
C ILE A 89 1.47 -19.63 -3.05
N ASP A 90 0.57 -20.34 -2.37
CA ASP A 90 -0.85 -19.99 -2.30
C ASP A 90 -1.04 -18.68 -1.53
N LEU A 91 -0.25 -18.48 -0.46
CA LEU A 91 -0.25 -17.20 0.26
C LEU A 91 0.37 -16.06 -0.54
N MET A 92 1.36 -16.35 -1.39
CA MET A 92 1.90 -15.35 -2.32
C MET A 92 0.86 -14.94 -3.37
N VAL A 93 0.08 -15.89 -3.87
CA VAL A 93 -1.05 -15.63 -4.76
C VAL A 93 -2.11 -14.79 -4.04
N ASP A 94 -2.50 -15.16 -2.82
CA ASP A 94 -3.50 -14.44 -2.04
C ASP A 94 -3.07 -12.99 -1.76
N VAL A 95 -1.83 -12.77 -1.30
CA VAL A 95 -1.28 -11.42 -1.11
C VAL A 95 -1.30 -10.64 -2.41
N SER A 96 -0.83 -11.24 -3.52
CA SER A 96 -0.79 -10.56 -4.83
C SER A 96 -2.19 -10.17 -5.31
N ASN A 97 -3.17 -11.05 -5.14
CA ASN A 97 -4.55 -10.83 -5.54
C ASN A 97 -5.21 -9.74 -4.69
N TYR A 98 -5.07 -9.78 -3.37
CA TYR A 98 -5.62 -8.73 -2.52
C TYR A 98 -4.95 -7.37 -2.82
N SER A 99 -3.62 -7.33 -2.73
CA SER A 99 -2.77 -6.14 -2.86
C SER A 99 -2.96 -5.44 -4.22
N ASN A 100 -3.03 -6.20 -5.31
CA ASN A 100 -2.99 -5.65 -6.66
C ASN A 100 -4.35 -5.61 -7.37
N ILE A 101 -5.27 -6.54 -7.09
CA ILE A 101 -6.52 -6.70 -7.84
C ILE A 101 -7.75 -6.26 -7.05
N VAL A 102 -7.87 -6.68 -5.80
CA VAL A 102 -9.07 -6.43 -4.97
C VAL A 102 -9.04 -5.03 -4.36
N LYS A 103 -7.89 -4.62 -3.81
CA LYS A 103 -7.75 -3.34 -3.14
C LYS A 103 -7.88 -2.18 -4.13
N GLU A 104 -8.86 -1.32 -3.89
CA GLU A 104 -9.02 -0.06 -4.61
C GLU A 104 -8.12 1.02 -4.05
N ILE A 105 -7.58 1.84 -4.94
CA ILE A 105 -6.73 2.98 -4.64
C ILE A 105 -7.23 4.20 -5.41
N LYS A 106 -7.02 5.38 -4.83
CA LYS A 106 -7.36 6.64 -5.49
C LYS A 106 -6.34 6.96 -6.58
N VAL A 107 -6.85 7.24 -7.78
CA VAL A 107 -6.04 7.69 -8.92
C VAL A 107 -5.82 9.19 -8.81
N ARG A 108 -4.55 9.60 -8.76
CA ARG A 108 -4.21 11.01 -8.63
C ARG A 108 -4.26 11.72 -9.98
N GLU A 109 -4.86 12.91 -10.02
CA GLU A 109 -4.99 13.73 -11.25
C GLU A 109 -3.63 14.02 -11.91
N ASN A 110 -2.57 14.18 -11.13
CA ASN A 110 -1.22 14.41 -11.64
C ASN A 110 -0.63 13.16 -12.34
N LEU A 111 -0.98 11.94 -11.91
CA LEU A 111 -0.62 10.71 -12.61
C LEU A 111 -1.35 10.63 -13.94
N ILE A 112 -2.66 10.93 -13.97
CA ILE A 112 -3.46 10.97 -15.20
C ILE A 112 -2.83 11.94 -16.22
N LYS A 113 -2.54 13.18 -15.79
CA LYS A 113 -1.86 14.18 -16.62
C LYS A 113 -0.50 13.70 -17.13
N LYS A 114 0.28 13.02 -16.30
CA LYS A 114 1.58 12.46 -16.69
C LYS A 114 1.40 11.37 -17.74
N PHE A 115 0.45 10.47 -17.55
CA PHE A 115 0.20 9.36 -18.47
C PHE A 115 -0.31 9.85 -19.83
N ASN A 116 -1.27 10.77 -19.85
CA ASN A 116 -1.77 11.35 -21.11
C ASN A 116 -0.65 12.05 -21.90
N LYS A 117 0.24 12.80 -21.23
CA LYS A 117 1.43 13.37 -21.88
C LYS A 117 2.38 12.31 -22.44
N MET A 118 2.53 11.18 -21.76
CA MET A 118 3.36 10.07 -22.23
C MET A 118 2.77 9.49 -23.52
N LEU A 119 1.46 9.23 -23.56
CA LEU A 119 0.74 8.76 -24.74
C LEU A 119 0.87 9.73 -25.92
N GLU A 120 0.58 11.02 -25.69
CA GLU A 120 0.68 12.08 -26.70
C GLU A 120 2.09 12.16 -27.29
N SER A 121 3.12 12.12 -26.44
CA SER A 121 4.53 12.24 -26.87
C SER A 121 4.99 11.13 -27.82
N LYS A 122 4.27 10.00 -27.83
CA LYS A 122 4.57 8.82 -28.65
C LYS A 122 3.49 8.52 -29.69
N ASN A 123 2.48 9.40 -29.81
CA ASN A 123 1.32 9.19 -30.67
C ASN A 123 0.66 7.82 -30.43
N LEU A 124 0.50 7.43 -29.17
CA LEU A 124 -0.20 6.23 -28.75
C LEU A 124 -1.61 6.59 -28.28
N SER A 125 -2.59 5.79 -28.67
CA SER A 125 -3.96 5.85 -28.18
C SER A 125 -4.17 4.93 -26.98
N ILE A 126 -5.29 5.10 -26.26
CA ILE A 126 -5.69 4.17 -25.18
C ILE A 126 -5.90 2.77 -25.75
N HIS A 127 -6.51 2.67 -26.93
CA HIS A 127 -6.69 1.42 -27.67
C HIS A 127 -5.38 0.66 -27.87
N ASP A 128 -4.31 1.34 -28.35
CA ASP A 128 -3.00 0.73 -28.57
C ASP A 128 -2.43 0.11 -27.27
N ILE A 129 -2.61 0.80 -26.14
CA ILE A 129 -2.15 0.32 -24.83
C ILE A 129 -2.93 -0.91 -24.39
N VAL A 130 -4.26 -0.86 -24.48
CA VAL A 130 -5.15 -1.94 -24.05
C VAL A 130 -4.97 -3.18 -24.92
N GLU A 131 -4.93 -3.03 -26.24
CA GLU A 131 -4.68 -4.13 -27.16
C GLU A 131 -3.33 -4.79 -26.88
N PHE A 132 -2.27 -3.99 -26.70
CA PHE A 132 -0.95 -4.51 -26.40
C PHE A 132 -0.89 -5.22 -25.04
N ALA A 133 -1.52 -4.68 -24.00
CA ALA A 133 -1.59 -5.34 -22.68
C ALA A 133 -2.34 -6.67 -22.76
N ASN A 134 -3.48 -6.70 -23.46
CA ASN A 134 -4.35 -7.85 -23.60
C ASN A 134 -3.76 -8.92 -24.54
N SER A 135 -2.71 -8.60 -25.29
CA SER A 135 -1.95 -9.58 -26.07
C SER A 135 -1.41 -10.71 -25.20
N ASN A 136 -1.09 -10.47 -23.92
CA ASN A 136 -0.53 -11.48 -23.00
C ASN A 136 0.76 -12.17 -23.48
N ASP A 137 1.48 -11.58 -24.45
CA ASP A 137 2.62 -12.24 -25.09
C ASP A 137 3.69 -12.81 -24.12
N PRO A 138 4.06 -12.16 -23.01
CA PRO A 138 5.05 -12.72 -22.07
C PRO A 138 4.63 -14.03 -21.40
N VAL A 139 3.33 -14.24 -21.21
CA VAL A 139 2.78 -15.33 -20.38
C VAL A 139 2.07 -16.41 -21.18
N LYS A 140 1.88 -16.23 -22.49
CA LYS A 140 1.32 -17.24 -23.40
C LYS A 140 2.09 -18.56 -23.42
N THR A 141 3.35 -18.56 -23.03
CA THR A 141 4.23 -19.74 -23.02
C THR A 141 3.98 -20.67 -21.84
N TYR A 142 3.25 -20.23 -20.81
CA TYR A 142 2.91 -21.09 -19.67
C TYR A 142 1.90 -22.16 -20.07
N SER A 143 2.17 -23.41 -19.68
CA SER A 143 1.34 -24.56 -20.07
C SER A 143 -0.09 -24.53 -19.55
N ASN A 144 -0.36 -23.75 -18.50
CA ASN A 144 -1.71 -23.56 -17.96
C ASN A 144 -2.40 -22.28 -18.45
N PHE A 145 -1.81 -21.51 -19.38
CA PHE A 145 -2.31 -20.19 -19.83
C PHE A 145 -3.79 -20.19 -20.24
N ASP A 146 -4.24 -21.23 -20.94
CA ASP A 146 -5.62 -21.34 -21.42
C ASP A 146 -6.63 -21.67 -20.32
N SER A 147 -6.19 -22.27 -19.21
CA SER A 147 -7.06 -22.62 -18.08
C SER A 147 -7.13 -21.55 -16.99
N VAL A 148 -6.38 -20.46 -17.12
CA VAL A 148 -6.36 -19.38 -16.12
C VAL A 148 -7.43 -18.34 -16.44
N GLU A 149 -8.11 -17.90 -15.39
CA GLU A 149 -8.99 -16.74 -15.40
C GLU A 149 -8.22 -15.44 -15.69
N TYR A 150 -8.92 -14.48 -16.27
CA TYR A 150 -8.35 -13.16 -16.49
C TYR A 150 -8.30 -12.34 -15.19
N ASN A 151 -7.28 -11.49 -15.09
CA ASN A 151 -7.03 -10.55 -14.01
C ASN A 151 -6.95 -11.20 -12.62
N GLU A 152 -6.44 -12.43 -12.54
CA GLU A 152 -6.16 -13.14 -11.30
C GLU A 152 -4.71 -13.63 -11.34
N TYR A 153 -3.96 -13.34 -10.27
CA TYR A 153 -2.63 -13.91 -10.09
C TYR A 153 -2.75 -15.40 -9.80
N VAL A 154 -1.89 -16.19 -10.43
CA VAL A 154 -1.80 -17.63 -10.23
C VAL A 154 -0.36 -18.11 -10.19
N ALA A 155 -0.18 -19.28 -9.57
CA ALA A 155 1.07 -20.02 -9.65
C ALA A 155 1.19 -20.77 -10.98
N PRO A 156 2.37 -20.79 -11.62
CA PRO A 156 2.64 -21.68 -12.73
C PRO A 156 2.75 -23.13 -12.22
N PRO A 157 2.45 -24.12 -13.08
CA PRO A 157 2.61 -25.52 -12.73
C PRO A 157 4.07 -25.84 -12.37
N LEU A 158 4.27 -26.69 -11.37
CA LEU A 158 5.56 -27.08 -10.79
C LEU A 158 6.62 -27.52 -11.81
N SER A 159 6.21 -28.05 -12.96
CA SER A 159 7.10 -28.50 -14.04
C SER A 159 7.70 -27.38 -14.89
N ALA A 160 7.21 -26.15 -14.78
CA ALA A 160 7.74 -24.98 -15.48
C ALA A 160 8.86 -24.27 -14.70
N SER A 161 8.92 -24.49 -13.39
CA SER A 161 10.02 -24.07 -12.51
C SER A 161 11.06 -25.19 -12.48
N GLY A 162 12.16 -25.05 -13.22
CA GLY A 162 13.30 -25.95 -13.10
C GLY A 162 13.78 -26.05 -11.64
N GLU A 163 14.35 -27.19 -11.25
CA GLU A 163 14.90 -27.39 -9.90
C GLU A 163 15.79 -26.20 -9.50
N GLY A 164 15.42 -25.51 -8.42
CA GLY A 164 16.14 -24.34 -7.91
C GLY A 164 15.68 -22.97 -8.42
N SER A 165 14.63 -22.89 -9.25
CA SER A 165 14.03 -21.60 -9.63
C SER A 165 12.98 -21.14 -8.61
N GLU A 166 13.05 -19.87 -8.19
CA GLU A 166 12.00 -19.23 -7.40
C GLU A 166 10.65 -19.39 -8.11
N GLN A 167 9.66 -19.93 -7.42
CA GLN A 167 8.29 -19.98 -7.94
C GLN A 167 7.79 -18.55 -8.13
N LYS A 168 7.46 -18.18 -9.37
CA LYS A 168 6.98 -16.84 -9.72
C LYS A 168 5.50 -16.90 -10.02
N VAL A 169 4.70 -16.00 -9.45
CA VAL A 169 3.29 -15.83 -9.87
C VAL A 169 3.20 -15.05 -11.16
N TYR A 170 2.15 -15.31 -11.94
CA TYR A 170 1.84 -14.55 -13.15
C TYR A 170 0.34 -14.27 -13.24
N ILE A 171 -0.05 -13.40 -14.16
CA ILE A 171 -1.42 -12.97 -14.39
C ILE A 171 -1.72 -12.92 -15.88
N LYS A 172 -2.93 -13.36 -16.26
CA LYS A 172 -3.46 -13.22 -17.61
C LYS A 172 -4.31 -11.95 -17.67
N ILE A 173 -3.89 -10.98 -18.46
CA ILE A 173 -4.44 -9.63 -18.47
C ILE A 173 -5.63 -9.53 -19.42
N ASN A 174 -6.71 -8.88 -18.98
CA ASN A 174 -7.78 -8.39 -19.83
C ASN A 174 -8.29 -7.03 -19.29
N LEU A 175 -7.73 -5.95 -19.82
CA LEU A 175 -8.17 -4.59 -19.55
C LEU A 175 -9.39 -4.24 -20.40
N ASP A 176 -10.38 -3.61 -19.77
CA ASP A 176 -11.54 -3.03 -20.43
C ASP A 176 -11.19 -1.61 -20.91
N GLU A 177 -11.35 -1.35 -22.21
CA GLU A 177 -10.93 -0.08 -22.82
C GLU A 177 -11.74 1.11 -22.30
N ASP A 178 -13.04 0.95 -22.07
CA ASP A 178 -13.93 2.00 -21.57
C ASP A 178 -13.60 2.35 -20.12
N PHE A 179 -13.27 1.35 -19.31
CA PHE A 179 -12.82 1.54 -17.94
C PHE A 179 -11.47 2.29 -17.89
N VAL A 180 -10.49 1.87 -18.71
CA VAL A 180 -9.20 2.57 -18.82
C VAL A 180 -9.38 4.01 -19.29
N SER A 181 -10.24 4.22 -20.30
CA SER A 181 -10.61 5.55 -20.79
C SER A 181 -11.23 6.41 -19.69
N SER A 182 -12.13 5.85 -18.89
CA SER A 182 -12.78 6.54 -17.78
C SER A 182 -11.80 6.94 -16.68
N ILE A 183 -10.79 6.11 -16.39
CA ILE A 183 -9.70 6.47 -15.46
C ILE A 183 -8.86 7.62 -16.04
N LEU A 184 -8.43 7.50 -17.30
CA LEU A 184 -7.51 8.47 -17.92
C LEU A 184 -8.16 9.81 -18.31
N THR A 185 -9.50 9.86 -18.34
CA THR A 185 -10.28 11.10 -18.45
C THR A 185 -10.63 11.70 -17.08
N GLY A 186 -10.39 10.97 -15.98
CA GLY A 186 -10.74 11.39 -14.63
C GLY A 186 -12.23 11.25 -14.28
N ASN A 187 -13.01 10.54 -15.09
CA ASN A 187 -14.41 10.23 -14.80
C ASN A 187 -14.55 9.21 -13.66
N ILE A 188 -13.54 8.33 -13.51
CA ILE A 188 -13.41 7.40 -12.39
C ILE A 188 -12.13 7.78 -11.64
N ASP A 189 -12.24 7.97 -10.32
CA ASP A 189 -11.13 8.39 -9.46
C ASP A 189 -10.57 7.28 -8.57
N THR A 190 -11.10 6.05 -8.66
CA THR A 190 -10.59 4.85 -7.99
C THR A 190 -10.39 3.68 -8.96
N CYS A 191 -9.33 2.91 -8.77
CA CYS A 191 -9.12 1.63 -9.48
C CYS A 191 -8.19 0.75 -8.66
N ASN A 192 -7.92 -0.48 -9.11
CA ASN A 192 -6.90 -1.31 -8.47
C ASN A 192 -5.48 -0.98 -8.97
N TYR A 193 -4.46 -1.33 -8.18
CA TYR A 193 -3.04 -1.11 -8.52
C TYR A 193 -2.64 -1.81 -9.81
N PHE A 194 -3.14 -3.03 -10.03
CA PHE A 194 -2.86 -3.82 -11.22
C PHE A 194 -3.24 -3.10 -12.52
N THR A 195 -4.39 -2.43 -12.56
CA THR A 195 -4.85 -1.69 -13.76
C THR A 195 -3.83 -0.63 -14.14
N LEU A 196 -3.41 0.20 -13.18
CA LEU A 196 -2.38 1.23 -13.41
C LEU A 196 -1.03 0.63 -13.79
N LEU A 197 -0.65 -0.48 -13.14
CA LEU A 197 0.60 -1.18 -13.45
C LEU A 197 0.57 -1.74 -14.87
N ALA A 198 -0.52 -2.38 -15.30
CA ALA A 198 -0.66 -2.99 -16.62
C ALA A 198 -0.60 -1.92 -17.73
N ILE A 199 -1.33 -0.82 -17.55
CA ILE A 199 -1.34 0.33 -18.47
C ILE A 199 0.06 0.93 -18.61
N THR A 200 0.73 1.20 -17.49
CA THR A 200 2.08 1.81 -17.48
C THR A 200 3.16 0.86 -17.98
N ASN A 201 3.05 -0.43 -17.66
CA ASN A 201 3.94 -1.46 -18.16
C ASN A 201 3.82 -1.61 -19.68
N ALA A 202 2.60 -1.68 -20.21
CA ALA A 202 2.34 -1.75 -21.65
C ALA A 202 2.95 -0.56 -22.39
N TYR A 203 2.77 0.66 -21.88
CA TYR A 203 3.42 1.85 -22.44
C TYR A 203 4.95 1.68 -22.55
N TYR A 204 5.63 1.36 -21.45
CA TYR A 204 7.09 1.25 -21.44
C TYR A 204 7.56 0.09 -22.32
N ARG A 205 6.82 -1.01 -22.35
CA ARG A 205 7.17 -2.18 -23.15
C ARG A 205 7.06 -1.88 -24.64
N ILE A 206 6.01 -1.17 -25.09
CA ILE A 206 5.90 -0.67 -26.48
C ILE A 206 7.10 0.21 -26.84
N GLU A 207 7.52 1.10 -25.94
CA GLU A 207 8.68 1.96 -26.16
C GLU A 207 9.99 1.17 -26.28
N LEU A 208 10.22 0.23 -25.37
CA LEU A 208 11.45 -0.57 -25.33
C LEU A 208 11.56 -1.53 -26.52
N LEU A 209 10.44 -2.09 -26.99
CA LEU A 209 10.41 -2.95 -28.17
C LEU A 209 10.70 -2.20 -29.47
N LYS A 210 10.56 -0.87 -29.49
CA LYS A 210 10.98 -0.01 -30.62
C LYS A 210 12.48 0.30 -30.61
N SER A 211 13.21 0.01 -29.53
CA SER A 211 14.64 0.31 -29.40
C SER A 211 15.49 -0.41 -30.45
N GLU A 212 16.49 0.25 -31.01
CA GLU A 212 17.45 -0.39 -31.93
C GLU A 212 18.49 -1.26 -31.18
N THR A 213 18.59 -1.11 -29.86
CA THR A 213 19.55 -1.87 -29.04
C THR A 213 18.97 -3.23 -28.67
N LEU A 214 19.57 -4.32 -29.18
CA LEU A 214 19.12 -5.69 -28.95
C LEU A 214 18.98 -6.05 -27.47
N ASN A 215 19.97 -5.70 -26.65
CA ASN A 215 19.96 -5.95 -25.20
C ASN A 215 18.74 -5.30 -24.50
N ILE A 216 18.33 -4.10 -24.94
CA ILE A 216 17.15 -3.42 -24.41
C ILE A 216 15.87 -4.17 -24.78
N LYS A 217 15.77 -4.65 -26.03
CA LYS A 217 14.63 -5.46 -26.50
C LYS A 217 14.51 -6.79 -25.75
N GLU A 218 15.62 -7.51 -25.59
CA GLU A 218 15.66 -8.81 -24.89
C GLU A 218 15.27 -8.68 -23.41
N ASN A 219 15.53 -7.53 -22.79
CA ASN A 219 15.20 -7.25 -21.39
C ASN A 219 13.95 -6.37 -21.21
N ALA A 220 13.16 -6.17 -22.28
CA ALA A 220 12.06 -5.21 -22.29
C ALA A 220 11.04 -5.46 -21.16
N ASP A 221 10.69 -6.72 -20.88
CA ASP A 221 9.72 -7.08 -19.84
C ASP A 221 10.18 -6.66 -18.44
N LYS A 222 11.45 -6.95 -18.11
CA LYS A 222 12.04 -6.61 -16.81
C LYS A 222 12.16 -5.10 -16.65
N ILE A 223 12.66 -4.41 -17.68
CA ILE A 223 12.86 -2.95 -17.64
C ILE A 223 11.49 -2.26 -17.56
N ALA A 224 10.52 -2.64 -18.39
CA ALA A 224 9.16 -2.10 -18.35
C ALA A 224 8.50 -2.32 -16.99
N GLY A 225 8.67 -3.49 -16.38
CA GLY A 225 8.15 -3.81 -15.05
C GLY A 225 8.71 -2.88 -13.98
N LEU A 226 10.02 -2.66 -13.98
CA LEU A 226 10.68 -1.75 -13.04
C LEU A 226 10.29 -0.29 -13.30
N SER A 227 10.27 0.16 -14.56
CA SER A 227 9.90 1.52 -14.93
C SER A 227 8.44 1.84 -14.57
N ALA A 228 7.52 0.89 -14.78
CA ALA A 228 6.12 1.03 -14.40
C ALA A 228 5.96 1.17 -12.88
N ARG A 229 6.57 0.27 -12.09
CA ARG A 229 6.56 0.36 -10.62
C ARG A 229 7.16 1.66 -10.13
N ASN A 230 8.31 2.08 -10.67
CA ASN A 230 8.95 3.34 -10.30
C ASN A 230 8.07 4.56 -10.63
N LEU A 231 7.36 4.53 -11.75
CA LEU A 231 6.41 5.59 -12.07
C LEU A 231 5.31 5.66 -11.01
N LEU A 232 4.64 4.54 -10.70
CA LEU A 232 3.57 4.52 -9.68
C LEU A 232 4.09 4.92 -8.29
N PHE A 233 5.29 4.43 -7.93
CA PHE A 233 5.99 4.77 -6.70
C PHE A 233 6.18 6.30 -6.57
N ASN A 234 6.60 6.97 -7.64
CA ASN A 234 6.79 8.43 -7.66
C ASN A 234 5.48 9.22 -7.46
N PHE A 235 4.33 8.58 -7.69
CA PHE A 235 3.01 9.14 -7.42
C PHE A 235 2.39 8.61 -6.11
N HIS A 236 3.19 7.98 -5.25
CA HIS A 236 2.77 7.39 -3.98
C HIS A 236 1.65 6.35 -4.13
N ILE A 237 1.76 5.53 -5.16
CA ILE A 237 0.88 4.40 -5.41
C ILE A 237 1.72 3.14 -5.23
N TYR A 238 1.37 2.35 -4.22
CA TYR A 238 2.15 1.21 -3.76
C TYR A 238 1.28 -0.04 -3.70
N SER A 239 1.86 -1.20 -4.01
CA SER A 239 1.33 -2.47 -3.51
C SER A 239 1.65 -2.59 -2.01
N LEU A 240 1.00 -3.51 -1.31
CA LEU A 240 1.32 -3.79 0.11
C LEU A 240 2.75 -4.28 0.31
N GLU A 241 3.28 -5.04 -0.65
CA GLU A 241 4.68 -5.47 -0.63
C GLU A 241 5.65 -4.30 -0.77
N ASP A 242 5.34 -3.34 -1.64
CA ASP A 242 6.12 -2.11 -1.77
C ASP A 242 6.01 -1.26 -0.50
N TYR A 243 4.81 -1.14 0.06
CA TYR A 243 4.56 -0.43 1.32
C TYR A 243 5.34 -1.03 2.49
N TYR A 244 5.30 -2.35 2.65
CA TYR A 244 6.07 -3.05 3.69
C TYR A 244 7.58 -2.83 3.54
N LYS A 245 8.10 -2.88 2.31
CA LYS A 245 9.53 -2.59 2.05
C LYS A 245 9.89 -1.17 2.46
N ILE A 246 9.04 -0.18 2.18
CA ILE A 246 9.26 1.20 2.61
C ILE A 246 9.31 1.28 4.14
N GLN A 247 8.36 0.65 4.84
CA GLN A 247 8.30 0.68 6.30
C GLN A 247 9.49 0.01 7.00
N THR A 248 10.02 -1.07 6.43
CA THR A 248 11.04 -1.91 7.08
C THR A 248 12.47 -1.60 6.67
N SER A 249 12.67 -0.73 5.68
CA SER A 249 14.00 -0.38 5.19
C SER A 249 14.58 0.83 5.94
N ASN A 250 15.35 0.60 7.01
CA ASN A 250 16.27 1.62 7.56
C ASN A 250 17.53 1.80 6.68
N ASP A 251 17.95 0.76 5.93
CA ASP A 251 19.26 0.71 5.26
C ASP A 251 19.25 1.06 3.76
N ASN A 252 18.08 1.30 3.16
CA ASN A 252 17.95 1.52 1.72
C ASN A 252 17.53 2.94 1.30
N ILE A 253 17.77 3.97 2.12
CA ILE A 253 17.67 5.39 1.67
C ILE A 253 18.54 5.66 0.42
N LYS A 254 19.52 4.79 0.10
CA LYS A 254 20.30 4.86 -1.14
C LYS A 254 19.60 4.32 -2.40
N GLU A 255 18.67 3.37 -2.30
CA GLU A 255 17.82 2.93 -3.43
C GLU A 255 16.45 3.64 -3.42
N LEU A 256 15.97 4.00 -2.23
CA LEU A 256 14.87 4.93 -1.94
C LEU A 256 15.38 6.37 -1.81
N SER A 257 16.22 6.82 -2.74
CA SER A 257 16.24 8.25 -2.98
C SER A 257 14.83 8.60 -3.46
N VAL A 258 13.94 8.97 -2.53
CA VAL A 258 12.80 9.83 -2.85
C VAL A 258 13.47 10.95 -3.61
N ASP A 259 13.30 10.94 -4.93
CA ASP A 259 13.76 12.07 -5.70
C ASP A 259 12.93 13.22 -5.16
N LEU A 260 13.56 14.01 -4.29
CA LEU A 260 13.02 15.27 -3.82
C LEU A 260 12.92 16.24 -5.00
N SER A 261 12.99 15.81 -6.27
CA SER A 261 12.45 16.50 -7.45
C SER A 261 10.98 16.16 -7.76
N ASN A 262 10.37 15.12 -7.15
CA ASN A 262 9.01 14.63 -7.44
C ASN A 262 7.96 14.92 -6.35
N VAL A 263 8.38 15.27 -5.14
CA VAL A 263 7.52 15.97 -4.16
C VAL A 263 7.05 17.29 -4.79
N SER A 264 5.92 17.92 -4.45
CA SER A 264 5.60 19.22 -5.08
C SER A 264 6.77 20.20 -4.86
N HIS A 265 7.13 21.03 -5.85
CA HIS A 265 8.23 22.00 -5.69
C HIS A 265 8.09 22.85 -4.41
N SER A 266 6.84 23.09 -3.98
CA SER A 266 6.54 23.74 -2.71
C SER A 266 6.96 22.94 -1.49
N ILE A 267 6.66 21.64 -1.42
CA ILE A 267 7.04 20.79 -0.27
C ILE A 267 8.54 20.51 -0.28
N GLN A 268 9.18 20.37 -1.45
CA GLN A 268 10.65 20.27 -1.55
C GLN A 268 11.34 21.51 -1.02
N GLY A 269 10.86 22.70 -1.42
CA GLY A 269 11.37 23.96 -0.92
C GLY A 269 11.17 24.08 0.59
N THR A 270 10.04 23.62 1.12
CA THR A 270 9.74 23.59 2.55
C THR A 270 10.63 22.61 3.31
N LEU A 271 10.79 21.37 2.85
CA LEU A 271 11.67 20.36 3.45
C LEU A 271 13.14 20.80 3.40
N GLY A 272 13.60 21.31 2.26
CA GLY A 272 14.92 21.92 2.13
C GLY A 272 15.09 23.13 3.06
N GLY A 273 14.02 23.92 3.25
CA GLY A 273 13.94 24.99 4.24
C GLY A 273 14.11 24.49 5.68
N TYR A 274 13.41 23.41 6.05
CA TYR A 274 13.54 22.77 7.36
C TYR A 274 14.94 22.22 7.58
N MET A 275 15.49 21.48 6.63
CA MET A 275 16.84 20.93 6.72
C MET A 275 17.90 22.04 6.86
N ASN A 276 17.75 23.15 6.12
CA ASN A 276 18.63 24.31 6.25
C ASN A 276 18.50 24.98 7.63
N LEU A 277 17.30 25.06 8.19
CA LEU A 277 17.08 25.62 9.53
C LEU A 277 17.67 24.71 10.61
N ILE A 278 17.43 23.41 10.53
CA ILE A 278 17.99 22.41 11.44
C ILE A 278 19.51 22.44 11.37
N ALA A 279 20.10 22.43 10.17
CA ALA A 279 21.55 22.53 10.00
C ALA A 279 22.13 23.81 10.64
N LYS A 280 21.49 24.97 10.43
CA LYS A 280 21.92 26.23 11.04
C LYS A 280 21.93 26.18 12.57
N ILE A 281 20.93 25.55 13.18
CA ILE A 281 20.85 25.44 14.64
C ILE A 281 21.80 24.35 15.15
N TYR A 282 21.96 23.25 14.41
CA TYR A 282 22.91 22.18 14.70
C TYR A 282 24.33 22.72 14.77
N TYR A 283 24.76 23.56 13.82
CA TYR A 283 26.08 24.21 13.87
C TYR A 283 26.29 25.09 15.12
N GLN A 284 25.21 25.59 15.73
CA GLN A 284 25.28 26.43 16.94
C GLN A 284 25.22 25.60 18.22
N ASN A 285 24.49 24.48 18.22
CA ASN A 285 24.34 23.60 19.37
C ASN A 285 24.02 22.15 18.95
N PRO A 286 25.04 21.34 18.62
CA PRO A 286 24.85 20.00 18.05
C PRO A 286 24.08 19.05 18.96
N PHE A 287 24.50 18.95 20.23
CA PHE A 287 23.91 18.02 21.19
C PHE A 287 22.44 18.34 21.50
N TYR A 288 22.12 19.63 21.65
CA TYR A 288 20.74 20.05 21.87
C TYR A 288 19.83 19.69 20.69
N ILE A 289 20.31 19.83 19.45
CA ILE A 289 19.49 19.54 18.27
C ILE A 289 19.36 18.05 18.02
N GLU A 290 20.42 17.28 18.26
CA GLU A 290 20.38 15.82 18.16
C GLU A 290 19.31 15.22 19.08
N ASP A 291 19.31 15.59 20.37
CA ASP A 291 18.30 15.13 21.33
C ASP A 291 16.87 15.52 20.92
N LYS A 292 16.68 16.71 20.36
CA LYS A 292 15.35 17.20 19.95
C LYS A 292 14.86 16.59 18.64
N VAL A 293 15.75 16.33 17.70
CA VAL A 293 15.40 15.64 16.45
C VAL A 293 15.08 14.17 16.72
N LEU A 294 15.84 13.51 17.61
CA LEU A 294 15.55 12.14 18.05
C LEU A 294 14.21 12.06 18.78
N GLY A 295 13.95 12.91 19.77
CA GLY A 295 12.66 12.92 20.45
C GLY A 295 11.48 13.26 19.53
N PHE A 296 11.69 14.14 18.54
CA PHE A 296 10.66 14.42 17.53
C PHE A 296 10.40 13.21 16.62
N ARG A 297 11.45 12.45 16.26
CA ARG A 297 11.31 11.19 15.54
C ARG A 297 10.51 10.17 16.36
N GLU A 298 10.84 9.99 17.65
CA GLU A 298 10.13 9.08 18.54
C GLU A 298 8.64 9.44 18.64
N ASN A 299 8.31 10.73 18.74
CA ASN A 299 6.92 11.20 18.73
C ASN A 299 6.20 10.83 17.41
N LEU A 300 6.84 11.05 16.26
CA LEU A 300 6.28 10.69 14.96
C LEU A 300 6.09 9.17 14.79
N GLU A 301 7.00 8.36 15.34
CA GLU A 301 6.88 6.89 15.32
C GLU A 301 5.73 6.40 16.21
N ALA A 302 5.41 7.11 17.29
CA ALA A 302 4.30 6.78 18.18
C ALA A 302 2.93 7.13 17.58
N ASP A 303 2.74 8.33 17.02
CA ASP A 303 1.50 8.76 16.38
C ASP A 303 1.77 9.89 15.35
N ALA A 304 2.03 9.50 14.10
CA ALA A 304 2.34 10.44 13.02
C ALA A 304 1.18 11.41 12.69
N PRO A 305 -0.10 10.96 12.54
CA PRO A 305 -1.22 11.87 12.29
C PRO A 305 -1.36 12.96 13.37
N PHE A 306 -1.32 12.59 14.65
CA PHE A 306 -1.42 13.56 15.74
C PHE A 306 -0.23 14.53 15.74
N CYS A 307 0.99 14.01 15.60
CA CYS A 307 2.19 14.83 15.58
C CYS A 307 2.21 15.84 14.42
N ILE A 308 1.77 15.43 13.23
CA ILE A 308 1.64 16.33 12.07
C ILE A 308 0.58 17.42 12.35
N ALA A 309 -0.54 17.07 12.96
CA ALA A 309 -1.54 18.06 13.38
C ALA A 309 -0.97 19.04 14.43
N ALA A 310 -0.18 18.55 15.38
CA ALA A 310 0.49 19.38 16.38
C ALA A 310 1.54 20.31 15.77
N MET A 311 2.20 19.92 14.68
CA MET A 311 3.14 20.79 13.95
C MET A 311 2.47 22.00 13.31
N ASP A 312 1.18 21.93 12.98
CA ASP A 312 0.43 23.05 12.40
C ASP A 312 0.07 24.13 13.45
N LEU A 313 0.34 23.88 14.74
CA LEU A 313 0.15 24.88 15.77
C LEU A 313 0.96 26.15 15.46
N PRO A 314 0.38 27.35 15.61
CA PRO A 314 0.94 28.59 15.07
C PRO A 314 2.05 29.17 15.95
N PHE A 315 3.10 28.39 16.26
CA PHE A 315 4.25 28.80 17.07
C PHE A 315 4.99 30.01 16.49
N TYR A 316 4.86 30.30 15.20
CA TYR A 316 5.40 31.55 14.61
C TYR A 316 4.83 32.82 15.30
N LYS A 317 3.61 32.75 15.87
CA LYS A 317 3.00 33.86 16.63
C LYS A 317 3.74 34.17 17.92
N VAL A 318 4.47 33.20 18.49
CA VAL A 318 5.22 33.38 19.75
C VAL A 318 6.52 34.15 19.57
N LYS A 319 6.90 34.52 18.33
CA LYS A 319 8.13 35.27 18.04
C LYS A 319 8.27 36.52 18.92
N LYS A 320 7.17 37.25 19.14
CA LYS A 320 7.10 38.49 19.91
C LYS A 320 7.11 38.29 21.43
N PHE A 321 7.03 37.06 21.92
CA PHE A 321 6.99 36.78 23.35
C PHE A 321 8.39 36.92 23.95
N SER A 322 8.45 37.34 25.22
CA SER A 322 9.68 37.30 25.99
C SER A 322 10.17 35.85 26.15
N THR A 323 11.46 35.67 26.40
CA THR A 323 12.06 34.35 26.66
C THR A 323 11.35 33.64 27.83
N ASP A 324 10.99 34.38 28.88
CA ASP A 324 10.30 33.82 30.04
C ASP A 324 8.87 33.36 29.71
N ASN A 325 8.15 34.13 28.88
CA ASN A 325 6.82 33.71 28.42
C ASN A 325 6.90 32.48 27.50
N LYS A 326 7.94 32.35 26.68
CA LYS A 326 8.17 31.15 25.86
C LYS A 326 8.45 29.92 26.73
N LYS A 327 9.28 30.07 27.76
CA LYS A 327 9.55 28.99 28.73
C LYS A 327 8.30 28.59 29.51
N LYS A 328 7.51 29.56 29.95
CA LYS A 328 6.24 29.32 30.65
C LYS A 328 5.25 28.57 29.76
N LEU A 329 5.10 28.99 28.51
CA LEU A 329 4.25 28.31 27.53
C LEU A 329 4.68 26.86 27.31
N LEU A 330 5.98 26.59 27.11
CA LEU A 330 6.46 25.22 26.95
C LEU A 330 6.18 24.37 28.19
N LYS A 331 6.36 24.93 29.39
CA LYS A 331 6.05 24.22 30.64
C LYS A 331 4.55 23.92 30.77
N GLU A 332 3.69 24.85 30.36
CA GLU A 332 2.23 24.64 30.34
C GLU A 332 1.84 23.55 29.33
N ILE A 333 2.45 23.53 28.14
CA ILE A 333 2.23 22.47 27.15
C ILE A 333 2.62 21.11 27.72
N THR A 334 3.82 20.99 28.32
CA THR A 334 4.26 19.74 28.96
C THR A 334 3.30 19.32 30.08
N ALA A 335 2.92 20.24 30.97
CA ALA A 335 1.99 19.93 32.05
C ALA A 335 0.59 19.52 31.55
N ILE A 336 0.14 20.04 30.40
CA ILE A 336 -1.09 19.60 29.75
C ILE A 336 -0.95 18.17 29.24
N ILE A 337 0.17 17.85 28.57
CA ILE A 337 0.47 16.51 28.08
C ILE A 337 0.52 15.52 29.25
N ASP A 338 1.28 15.82 30.30
CA ASP A 338 1.40 14.98 31.49
C ASP A 338 0.03 14.74 32.14
N ARG A 339 -0.78 15.80 32.26
CA ARG A 339 -2.14 15.68 32.81
C ARG A 339 -3.01 14.75 31.98
N TYR A 340 -2.96 14.82 30.65
CA TYR A 340 -3.73 13.89 29.80
C TYR A 340 -3.14 12.47 29.78
N ALA A 341 -1.86 12.31 30.10
CA ALA A 341 -1.24 11.00 30.26
C ALA A 341 -1.63 10.32 31.59
N ASP A 342 -1.79 11.11 32.67
CA ASP A 342 -2.07 10.64 34.03
C ASP A 342 -3.58 10.55 34.38
N ASP A 343 -4.47 11.01 33.50
CA ASP A 343 -5.92 11.02 33.72
C ASP A 343 -6.55 9.69 33.29
N GLU A 344 -6.83 8.80 34.26
CA GLU A 344 -7.47 7.49 34.03
C GLU A 344 -8.82 7.62 33.30
N GLU A 345 -9.53 8.75 33.44
CA GLU A 345 -10.84 9.00 32.81
C GLU A 345 -10.74 9.18 31.27
N TYR A 346 -9.54 9.47 30.74
CA TYR A 346 -9.29 9.57 29.28
C TYR A 346 -8.56 8.35 28.70
N GLN A 347 -7.93 7.53 29.52
CA GLN A 347 -7.31 6.26 29.12
C GLN A 347 -8.38 5.17 28.88
N GLU A 348 -9.51 5.19 29.62
CA GLU A 348 -10.64 4.25 29.41
C GLU A 348 -11.36 4.41 28.06
N GLN A 349 -11.12 5.48 27.29
CA GLN A 349 -11.65 5.61 25.92
C GLN A 349 -10.75 4.98 24.85
N ILE A 350 -9.49 4.64 25.19
CA ILE A 350 -8.60 3.87 24.29
C ILE A 350 -8.81 2.37 24.47
N ASP A 351 -9.30 1.92 25.63
CA ASP A 351 -9.76 0.53 25.84
C ASP A 351 -11.17 0.25 25.25
N LEU A 352 -11.74 1.21 24.51
CA LEU A 352 -13.07 1.13 23.87
C LEU A 352 -13.08 1.45 22.37
N ILE A 353 -11.93 1.50 21.69
CA ILE A 353 -11.83 1.58 20.22
C ILE A 353 -10.75 0.60 19.77
#